data_AF-F9WU66-F1
#
_entry.id   AF-F9WU66-F1
#
_cell.length_a   1.000
_cell.length_b   1.000
_cell.length_c   1.000
_cell.angle_alpha   90.00
_cell.angle_beta   90.00
_cell.angle_gamma   90.00
#
_symmetry.space_group_name_H-M   'P 1'
#
loop_
_entity.id
_entity.type
_entity.pdbx_description
1 polymer ?
#
loop_
_entity_poly.entity_id
_entity_poly.type
_entity_poly.pdbx_seq_one_letter_code
_entity_poly.pdbx_strand_id
1 'polypeptide(L)'
;MDGFIIFDVSGTFVPYSQFLLCRWGCVVLSSPNTKKFAEWAKQNSALPIYINCYSRREIMAFHAFHERCVLRTDEEYVGAREQIESRWTEIRTRIREVGPLPRYIFDEDVFDNRLKEVEKALEGITEIDMERYVKIFFGGKQWIEDGTTHKIIRLVWSSINGYKSCRNYPASVVIARELISRVARYFAGASWLLKMLRMPGVDGAAVLEKIGVCAFMYRSVVDELVGKMKHLPRTGGAARRGVLARVNAADRYAQDHRIVGFGSGTRQQGAKLDRNSLRPRVLYIPDIPNFPVVDGFYFVEAPPEDGGVAGGGGAGGVRWWNWTFVGVQVTKAGKHGTDCGAVASFMRRMEQCIVDWEQLKGQISWEIIYVQGRDSIAITRRQACKMLATEDGVTNKRVLTDEGRRRREERAQLLREHQSALAFWETVEQYQVKLDSELLTIISRAAEIGERVLVERAGIAVKVRRKAGGKQKCS
;
A
#
# COMPACT_ATOMS: atom_id res chain seq x y z
N MET A 1 32.59 -11.43 26.83
CA MET A 1 31.74 -10.31 26.39
C MET A 1 31.47 -10.52 24.92
N ASP A 2 30.25 -10.93 24.61
CA ASP A 2 29.79 -11.04 23.24
C ASP A 2 29.29 -9.65 22.84
N GLY A 3 29.97 -9.05 21.88
CA GLY A 3 29.69 -7.70 21.40
C GLY A 3 29.68 -7.68 19.88
N PHE A 4 29.19 -6.58 19.32
CA PHE A 4 29.28 -6.31 17.90
C PHE A 4 29.75 -4.89 17.63
N ILE A 5 30.46 -4.70 16.52
CA ILE A 5 30.91 -3.42 16.02
C ILE A 5 30.00 -3.03 14.86
N ILE A 6 29.35 -1.87 14.93
CA ILE A 6 28.63 -1.29 13.80
C ILE A 6 29.46 -0.15 13.23
N PHE A 7 29.72 -0.15 11.92
CA PHE A 7 30.41 0.95 11.27
C PHE A 7 29.83 1.25 9.87
N ASP A 8 29.89 2.53 9.49
CA ASP A 8 29.45 3.00 8.17
C ASP A 8 30.62 2.97 7.19
N VAL A 9 30.37 2.40 6.01
CA VAL A 9 31.32 2.32 4.91
C VAL A 9 30.87 3.26 3.80
N SER A 10 31.61 4.34 3.64
CA SER A 10 31.56 5.21 2.46
C SER A 10 32.80 5.01 1.58
N GLY A 11 32.69 5.26 0.27
CA GLY A 11 33.85 5.24 -0.63
C GLY A 11 34.53 3.87 -0.79
N THR A 12 35.87 3.86 -0.86
CA THR A 12 36.72 2.67 -1.07
C THR A 12 37.15 1.98 0.23
N PHE A 13 36.54 2.32 1.37
CA PHE A 13 36.94 1.77 2.65
C PHE A 13 36.78 0.24 2.68
N VAL A 14 37.90 -0.44 2.94
CA VAL A 14 37.98 -1.88 3.13
C VAL A 14 38.09 -2.13 4.63
N PRO A 15 37.14 -2.86 5.27
CA PRO A 15 37.12 -3.10 6.72
C PRO A 15 38.36 -3.81 7.30
N TYR A 16 39.27 -4.26 6.44
CA TYR A 16 40.22 -5.32 6.71
C TYR A 16 41.38 -4.91 7.64
N SER A 17 41.80 -3.64 7.67
CA SER A 17 43.05 -3.30 8.36
C SER A 17 42.93 -3.10 9.89
N GLN A 18 41.73 -2.88 10.44
CA GLN A 18 41.57 -2.57 11.87
C GLN A 18 40.85 -3.64 12.70
N PHE A 19 39.95 -4.43 12.10
CA PHE A 19 39.04 -5.29 12.87
C PHE A 19 39.47 -6.77 13.02
N LEU A 20 40.57 -7.19 12.38
CA LEU A 20 41.14 -8.55 12.52
C LEU A 20 41.60 -8.89 13.95
N LEU A 21 41.69 -7.88 14.83
CA LEU A 21 42.09 -8.04 16.23
C LEU A 21 40.90 -8.17 17.20
N CYS A 22 39.65 -8.04 16.73
CA CYS A 22 38.48 -8.00 17.60
C CYS A 22 37.75 -9.35 17.63
N ARG A 23 37.46 -9.88 18.83
CA ARG A 23 36.62 -11.07 19.05
C ARG A 23 35.11 -10.82 18.85
N TRP A 24 34.72 -9.68 18.31
CA TRP A 24 33.33 -9.21 18.22
C TRP A 24 32.80 -9.33 16.79
N GLY A 25 31.51 -9.63 16.64
CA GLY A 25 30.87 -9.65 15.32
C GLY A 25 30.87 -8.24 14.70
N CYS A 26 30.92 -8.14 13.37
CA CYS A 26 30.91 -6.84 12.69
C CYS A 26 29.64 -6.68 11.84
N VAL A 27 28.95 -5.56 11.99
CA VAL A 27 27.80 -5.15 11.19
C VAL A 27 28.22 -3.95 10.34
N VAL A 28 28.17 -4.13 9.02
CA VAL A 28 28.53 -3.09 8.07
C VAL A 28 27.28 -2.36 7.61
N LEU A 29 27.25 -1.03 7.80
CA LEU A 29 26.28 -0.17 7.15
C LEU A 29 26.88 0.29 5.81
N SER A 30 26.33 -0.17 4.69
CA SER A 30 26.77 0.24 3.36
C SER A 30 25.57 0.35 2.42
N SER A 31 25.64 1.29 1.48
CA SER A 31 24.77 1.22 0.30
C SER A 31 25.00 -0.10 -0.43
N PRO A 32 23.96 -0.72 -1.00
CA PRO A 32 24.11 -1.99 -1.69
C PRO A 32 25.07 -1.85 -2.89
N ASN A 33 26.15 -2.63 -2.88
CA ASN A 33 27.15 -2.66 -3.96
C ASN A 33 27.63 -4.10 -4.14
N THR A 34 27.32 -4.67 -5.31
CA THR A 34 27.56 -6.09 -5.60
C THR A 34 29.04 -6.44 -5.60
N LYS A 35 29.91 -5.52 -6.05
CA LYS A 35 31.36 -5.71 -6.05
C LYS A 35 31.93 -5.76 -4.63
N LYS A 36 31.56 -4.80 -3.79
CA LYS A 36 31.94 -4.78 -2.36
C LYS A 36 31.48 -6.04 -1.64
N PHE A 37 30.23 -6.46 -1.86
CA PHE A 37 29.71 -7.69 -1.24
C PHE A 37 30.45 -8.94 -1.72
N ALA A 38 30.76 -9.05 -3.02
CA ALA A 38 31.51 -10.18 -3.56
C ALA A 38 32.95 -10.22 -3.03
N GLU A 39 33.59 -9.07 -2.86
CA GLU A 39 34.91 -8.94 -2.23
C GLU A 39 34.86 -9.35 -0.76
N TRP A 40 33.90 -8.85 0.02
CA TRP A 40 33.76 -9.19 1.44
C TRP A 40 33.43 -10.67 1.65
N ALA A 41 32.60 -11.27 0.78
CA ALA A 41 32.27 -12.69 0.83
C ALA A 41 33.47 -13.60 0.55
N LYS A 42 34.43 -13.17 -0.27
CA LYS A 42 35.69 -13.91 -0.51
C LYS A 42 36.65 -13.82 0.68
N GLN A 43 36.58 -12.72 1.44
CA GLN A 43 37.60 -12.36 2.43
C GLN A 43 37.37 -12.96 3.81
N ASN A 44 36.12 -13.26 4.18
CA ASN A 44 35.79 -13.84 5.48
C ASN A 44 34.69 -14.88 5.29
N SER A 45 34.64 -15.88 6.18
CA SER A 45 33.51 -16.80 6.40
C SER A 45 32.26 -16.06 6.89
N ALA A 46 31.96 -14.92 6.27
CA ALA A 46 30.86 -14.04 6.55
C ALA A 46 29.57 -14.86 6.49
N LEU A 47 28.84 -14.88 7.60
CA LEU A 47 27.47 -15.36 7.59
C LEU A 47 26.71 -14.63 6.48
N PRO A 48 25.81 -15.33 5.75
CA PRO A 48 25.18 -14.82 4.54
C PRO A 48 24.74 -13.38 4.74
N ILE A 49 25.25 -12.47 3.91
CA ILE A 49 25.05 -11.03 4.01
C ILE A 49 23.55 -10.75 4.17
N TYR A 50 23.13 -10.47 5.40
CA TYR A 50 21.75 -10.14 5.72
C TYR A 50 21.52 -8.69 5.30
N ILE A 51 21.21 -8.50 4.01
CA ILE A 51 20.63 -7.25 3.53
C ILE A 51 19.18 -7.21 4.04
N ASN A 52 19.01 -7.00 5.34
CA ASN A 52 17.71 -6.75 5.93
C ASN A 52 17.67 -5.29 6.36
N CYS A 53 16.76 -4.52 5.78
CA CYS A 53 16.46 -3.20 6.34
C CYS A 53 15.71 -3.38 7.65
N TYR A 54 16.22 -2.76 8.71
CA TYR A 54 15.61 -2.75 10.03
C TYR A 54 14.12 -2.40 9.94
N SER A 55 13.31 -3.02 10.77
CA SER A 55 11.94 -2.61 11.01
C SER A 55 11.91 -1.39 11.93
N ARG A 56 10.80 -0.66 11.90
CA ARG A 56 10.55 0.43 12.87
C ARG A 56 10.70 -0.05 14.32
N ARG A 57 10.35 -1.30 14.62
CA ARG A 57 10.46 -1.87 15.98
C ARG A 57 11.91 -2.12 16.37
N GLU A 58 12.75 -2.59 15.45
CA GLU A 58 14.18 -2.75 15.70
C GLU A 58 14.87 -1.40 15.92
N ILE A 59 14.52 -0.37 15.13
CA ILE A 59 15.04 0.99 15.38
C ILE A 59 14.55 1.55 16.72
N MET A 60 13.28 1.32 17.08
CA MET A 60 12.74 1.72 18.38
C MET A 60 13.52 1.06 19.53
N ALA A 61 13.79 -0.24 19.42
CA ALA A 61 14.56 -0.98 20.40
C ALA A 61 16.01 -0.46 20.49
N PHE A 62 16.64 -0.17 19.34
CA PHE A 62 17.97 0.43 19.30
C PHE A 62 18.01 1.80 19.98
N HIS A 63 17.05 2.68 19.67
CA HIS A 63 16.92 4.00 20.31
C HIS A 63 16.76 3.87 21.82
N ALA A 64 15.82 3.04 22.28
CA ALA A 64 15.60 2.82 23.70
C ALA A 64 16.84 2.25 24.42
N PHE A 65 17.56 1.33 23.78
CA PHE A 65 18.79 0.78 24.33
C PHE A 65 19.91 1.82 24.39
N HIS A 66 20.07 2.63 23.34
CA HIS A 66 21.07 3.70 23.29
C HIS A 66 20.85 4.72 24.41
N GLU A 67 19.62 5.21 24.58
CA GLU A 67 19.27 6.14 25.65
C GLU A 67 19.51 5.53 27.04
N ARG A 68 19.18 4.25 27.24
CA ARG A 68 19.48 3.51 28.48
C ARG A 68 20.98 3.29 28.73
N CYS A 69 21.82 3.25 27.69
CA CYS A 69 23.26 3.15 27.89
C CYS A 69 23.88 4.49 28.30
N VAL A 70 23.28 5.60 27.84
CA VAL A 70 23.70 6.96 28.21
C VAL A 70 23.23 7.31 29.62
N LEU A 71 21.98 6.95 29.95
CA LEU A 71 21.34 7.23 31.25
C LEU A 71 21.57 6.03 32.19
N ARG A 72 22.36 6.22 33.23
CA ARG A 72 22.89 5.13 34.07
C ARG A 72 22.01 4.80 35.27
N THR A 73 21.09 5.69 35.65
CA THR A 73 20.14 5.45 36.74
C THR A 73 18.68 5.59 36.30
N ASP A 74 17.78 5.01 37.09
CA ASP A 74 16.33 5.09 36.82
C ASP A 74 15.82 6.53 37.00
N GLU A 75 16.39 7.33 37.90
CA GLU A 75 16.03 8.73 38.09
C GLU A 75 16.38 9.59 36.87
N GLU A 76 17.56 9.40 36.28
CA GLU A 76 17.98 10.07 35.04
C GLU A 76 17.04 9.73 33.88
N TYR A 77 16.63 8.46 33.78
CA TYR A 77 15.68 8.01 32.77
C TYR A 77 14.30 8.66 32.95
N VAL A 78 13.77 8.73 34.18
CA VAL A 78 12.49 9.39 34.45
C VAL A 78 12.57 10.88 34.11
N GLY A 79 13.68 11.55 34.47
CA GLY A 79 13.90 12.97 34.17
C GLY A 79 14.02 13.27 32.67
N ALA A 80 14.61 12.36 31.88
CA ALA A 80 14.82 12.55 30.44
C ALA A 80 13.67 12.01 29.57
N ARG A 81 12.63 11.42 30.16
CA ARG A 81 11.57 10.70 29.44
C ARG A 81 10.95 11.50 28.30
N GLU A 82 10.58 12.76 28.55
CA GLU A 82 9.95 13.62 27.52
C GLU A 82 10.90 13.87 26.35
N GLN A 83 12.20 14.06 26.63
CA GLN A 83 13.22 14.26 25.59
C GLN A 83 13.43 12.98 24.77
N ILE A 84 13.44 11.81 25.41
CA ILE A 84 13.54 10.51 24.73
C ILE A 84 12.34 10.28 23.81
N GLU A 85 11.13 10.59 24.29
CA GLU A 85 9.89 10.46 23.51
C GLU A 85 9.84 11.46 22.34
N SER A 86 10.37 12.68 22.55
CA SER A 86 10.52 13.70 21.50
C SER A 86 11.49 13.24 20.40
N ARG A 87 12.71 12.80 20.76
CA ARG A 87 13.69 12.24 19.81
C ARG A 87 13.14 11.04 19.05
N TRP A 88 12.41 10.14 19.72
CA TRP A 88 11.76 9.02 19.06
C TRP A 88 10.70 9.47 18.05
N THR A 89 9.97 10.55 18.33
CA THR A 89 8.98 11.13 17.41
C THR A 89 9.65 11.70 16.16
N GLU A 90 10.80 12.33 16.30
CA GLU A 90 11.63 12.80 15.19
C GLU A 90 12.18 11.64 14.34
N ILE A 91 12.83 10.66 14.97
CA ILE A 91 13.33 9.44 14.30
C ILE A 91 12.19 8.75 13.53
N ARG A 92 11.00 8.64 14.13
CA ARG A 92 9.83 8.05 13.48
C ARG A 92 9.40 8.82 12.24
N THR A 93 9.53 10.15 12.25
CA THR A 93 9.26 11.01 11.09
C THR A 93 10.29 10.75 10.01
N ARG A 94 11.58 10.75 10.34
CA ARG A 94 12.67 10.46 9.39
C ARG A 94 12.53 9.06 8.77
N ILE A 95 12.14 8.05 9.55
CA ILE A 95 11.83 6.68 9.06
C ILE A 95 10.71 6.70 8.00
N ARG A 96 9.69 7.56 8.16
CA ARG A 96 8.58 7.65 7.19
C ARG A 96 9.03 8.24 5.86
N GLU A 97 9.97 9.18 5.89
CA GLU A 97 10.47 9.89 4.72
C GLU A 97 11.52 9.07 3.94
N VAL A 98 12.57 8.58 4.60
CA VAL A 98 13.71 7.93 3.92
C VAL A 98 13.86 6.44 4.23
N GLY A 99 13.04 5.92 5.13
CA GLY A 99 13.04 4.51 5.52
C GLY A 99 13.79 4.25 6.82
N PRO A 100 13.67 3.03 7.38
CA PRO A 100 14.33 2.62 8.62
C PRO A 100 15.81 2.30 8.38
N LEU A 101 16.57 3.33 8.01
CA LEU A 101 17.98 3.25 7.66
C LEU A 101 18.80 4.01 8.72
N PRO A 102 19.46 3.31 9.67
CA PRO A 102 20.20 3.94 10.77
C PRO A 102 21.12 5.08 10.33
N ARG A 103 21.78 4.90 9.18
CA ARG A 103 22.69 5.89 8.58
C ARG A 103 22.07 7.28 8.40
N TYR A 104 20.77 7.37 8.14
CA TYR A 104 20.10 8.62 7.73
C TYR A 104 19.06 9.12 8.73
N ILE A 105 18.79 8.41 9.83
CA ILE A 105 17.64 8.75 10.70
C ILE A 105 18.03 9.31 12.06
N PHE A 106 19.28 9.13 12.50
CA PHE A 106 19.73 9.64 13.80
C PHE A 106 20.34 11.04 13.71
N ASP A 107 20.86 11.43 12.56
CA ASP A 107 21.51 12.72 12.32
C ASP A 107 20.67 13.58 11.35
N GLU A 108 20.48 14.85 11.69
CA GLU A 108 19.62 15.79 10.94
C GLU A 108 20.23 16.19 9.59
N ASP A 109 21.51 16.56 9.57
CA ASP A 109 22.19 16.99 8.34
C ASP A 109 22.30 15.84 7.33
N VAL A 110 22.57 14.63 7.83
CA VAL A 110 22.63 13.42 7.00
C VAL A 110 21.23 13.03 6.50
N PHE A 111 20.19 13.22 7.33
CA PHE A 111 18.80 13.04 6.93
C PHE A 111 18.41 14.01 5.80
N ASP A 112 18.69 15.30 5.96
CA ASP A 112 18.33 16.35 5.00
C ASP A 112 19.03 16.15 3.66
N ASN A 113 20.31 15.78 3.69
CA ASN A 113 21.03 15.41 2.47
C ASN A 113 20.38 14.20 1.79
N ARG A 114 19.99 13.18 2.57
CA ARG A 114 19.31 12.01 2.03
C ARG A 114 17.96 12.34 1.42
N LEU A 115 17.20 13.26 2.03
CA LEU A 115 15.91 13.70 1.50
C LEU A 115 16.09 14.33 0.11
N LYS A 116 17.06 15.23 -0.05
CA LYS A 116 17.39 15.85 -1.35
C LYS A 116 17.82 14.79 -2.39
N GLU A 117 18.57 13.77 -1.97
CA GLU A 117 18.93 12.68 -2.86
C GLU A 117 17.72 11.86 -3.33
N VAL A 118 16.76 11.62 -2.45
CA VAL A 118 15.52 10.91 -2.75
C VAL A 118 14.65 11.72 -3.71
N GLU A 119 14.47 13.02 -3.44
CA GLU A 119 13.73 13.93 -4.31
C GLU A 119 14.31 13.94 -5.73
N LYS A 120 15.63 14.14 -5.84
CA LYS A 120 16.32 14.11 -7.14
C LYS A 120 16.19 12.76 -7.84
N ALA A 121 16.26 11.65 -7.10
CA ALA A 121 16.10 10.32 -7.66
C ALA A 121 14.68 10.09 -8.18
N LEU A 122 13.66 10.60 -7.48
CA LEU A 122 12.26 10.53 -7.90
C LEU A 122 12.02 11.45 -9.11
N GLU A 123 12.48 12.69 -9.10
CA GLU A 123 12.37 13.62 -10.24
C GLU A 123 13.02 13.10 -11.52
N GLY A 124 14.17 12.42 -11.38
CA GLY A 124 14.88 11.83 -12.51
C GLY A 124 14.21 10.61 -13.15
N ILE A 125 13.11 10.09 -12.60
CA ILE A 125 12.41 8.91 -13.17
C ILE A 125 11.70 9.30 -14.47
N THR A 126 12.18 8.74 -15.59
CA THR A 126 11.57 8.90 -16.92
C THR A 126 10.57 7.79 -17.25
N GLU A 127 9.87 7.94 -18.38
CA GLU A 127 8.95 6.93 -18.93
C GLU A 127 9.61 5.55 -19.14
N ILE A 128 10.86 5.55 -19.61
CA ILE A 128 11.67 4.34 -19.84
C ILE A 128 12.08 3.71 -18.50
N ASP A 129 12.38 4.53 -17.50
CA ASP A 129 12.74 4.05 -16.17
C ASP A 129 11.54 3.42 -15.46
N MET A 130 10.31 3.82 -15.79
CA MET A 130 9.12 3.24 -15.16
C MET A 130 8.92 1.76 -15.53
N GLU A 131 9.20 1.33 -16.77
CA GLU A 131 9.21 -0.11 -17.11
C GLU A 131 10.24 -0.87 -16.29
N ARG A 132 11.42 -0.27 -16.15
CA ARG A 132 12.53 -0.82 -15.39
C ARG A 132 12.16 -0.95 -13.91
N TYR A 133 11.58 0.10 -13.32
CA TYR A 133 11.08 0.07 -11.96
C TYR A 133 9.98 -0.95 -11.79
N VAL A 134 9.08 -1.10 -12.76
CA VAL A 134 8.10 -2.19 -12.70
C VAL A 134 8.79 -3.55 -12.68
N LYS A 135 9.81 -3.78 -13.51
CA LYS A 135 10.59 -5.03 -13.46
C LYS A 135 11.29 -5.25 -12.11
N ILE A 136 11.69 -4.18 -11.43
CA ILE A 136 12.29 -4.23 -10.08
C ILE A 136 11.22 -4.50 -9.01
N PHE A 137 10.06 -3.84 -9.10
CA PHE A 137 8.96 -3.92 -8.13
C PHE A 137 8.11 -5.18 -8.24
N PHE A 138 7.98 -5.72 -9.45
CA PHE A 138 7.03 -6.75 -9.83
C PHE A 138 7.68 -7.94 -10.54
N GLY A 139 8.95 -7.84 -10.93
CA GLY A 139 9.70 -8.96 -11.50
C GLY A 139 10.49 -9.74 -10.46
N GLY A 140 11.01 -10.90 -10.88
CA GLY A 140 11.86 -11.75 -10.06
C GLY A 140 13.29 -11.23 -9.89
N LYS A 141 13.64 -10.09 -10.51
CA LYS A 141 14.98 -9.50 -10.38
C LYS A 141 15.16 -8.90 -8.99
N GLN A 142 16.07 -9.50 -8.22
CA GLN A 142 16.21 -9.19 -6.80
C GLN A 142 16.81 -7.80 -6.56
N TRP A 143 17.71 -7.30 -7.41
CA TRP A 143 18.34 -5.98 -7.24
C TRP A 143 19.04 -5.50 -8.52
N ILE A 144 19.14 -4.17 -8.72
CA ILE A 144 19.96 -3.57 -9.78
C ILE A 144 20.79 -2.43 -9.18
N GLU A 145 22.09 -2.44 -9.45
CA GLU A 145 23.03 -1.41 -9.01
C GLU A 145 23.21 -0.35 -10.10
N ASP A 146 22.59 0.81 -9.93
CA ASP A 146 22.65 1.94 -10.87
C ASP A 146 22.92 3.29 -10.19
N GLY A 147 23.29 3.26 -8.92
CA GLY A 147 23.57 4.46 -8.12
C GLY A 147 22.34 5.23 -7.64
N THR A 148 21.14 4.98 -8.18
CA THR A 148 19.91 5.70 -7.81
C THR A 148 18.89 4.80 -7.12
N THR A 149 18.82 3.51 -7.48
CA THR A 149 17.84 2.55 -6.95
C THR A 149 17.91 2.45 -5.43
N HIS A 150 19.11 2.46 -4.84
CA HIS A 150 19.26 2.43 -3.38
C HIS A 150 18.74 3.65 -2.63
N LYS A 151 18.40 4.74 -3.33
CA LYS A 151 17.77 5.95 -2.76
C LYS A 151 16.29 5.72 -2.49
N ILE A 152 15.64 4.99 -3.38
CA ILE A 152 14.18 4.84 -3.41
C ILE A 152 13.71 3.41 -3.12
N ILE A 153 14.57 2.40 -3.31
CA ILE A 153 14.29 0.99 -3.10
C ILE A 153 15.19 0.44 -2.00
N ARG A 154 14.61 -0.45 -1.21
CA ARG A 154 15.31 -1.31 -0.26
C ARG A 154 15.05 -2.79 -0.55
N LEU A 155 16.03 -3.59 -0.20
CA LEU A 155 15.97 -5.05 -0.23
C LEU A 155 15.47 -5.58 1.11
N VAL A 156 14.56 -6.55 1.07
CA VAL A 156 14.04 -7.23 2.26
C VAL A 156 14.06 -8.72 2.03
N TRP A 157 14.63 -9.46 2.97
CA TRP A 157 14.54 -10.92 2.98
C TRP A 157 13.16 -11.35 3.46
N SER A 158 12.55 -12.27 2.71
CA SER A 158 11.27 -12.90 3.00
C SER A 158 11.47 -14.41 3.03
N SER A 159 11.07 -15.04 4.13
CA SER A 159 10.95 -16.50 4.21
C SER A 159 9.48 -16.87 4.03
N ILE A 160 9.16 -17.52 2.91
CA ILE A 160 7.83 -18.09 2.67
C ILE A 160 8.02 -19.59 2.57
N ASN A 161 7.36 -20.35 3.45
CA ASN A 161 7.40 -21.82 3.48
C ASN A 161 8.82 -22.41 3.52
N GLY A 162 9.75 -21.76 4.24
CA GLY A 162 11.14 -22.23 4.38
C GLY A 162 12.08 -21.82 3.23
N TYR A 163 11.57 -21.26 2.14
CA TYR A 163 12.38 -20.70 1.06
C TYR A 163 12.68 -19.23 1.33
N LYS A 164 13.96 -18.91 1.48
CA LYS A 164 14.43 -17.53 1.64
C LYS A 164 14.55 -16.87 0.27
N SER A 165 13.85 -15.74 0.07
CA SER A 165 13.90 -14.93 -1.15
C SER A 165 14.10 -13.45 -0.82
N CYS A 166 14.83 -12.73 -1.66
CA CYS A 166 14.97 -11.28 -1.59
C CYS A 166 13.86 -10.59 -2.38
N ARG A 167 13.24 -9.56 -1.80
CA ARG A 167 12.21 -8.75 -2.45
C ARG A 167 12.55 -7.26 -2.39
N ASN A 168 12.24 -6.55 -3.45
CA ASN A 168 12.34 -5.09 -3.52
C ASN A 168 11.09 -4.45 -2.89
N TYR A 169 11.32 -3.56 -1.94
CA TYR A 169 10.32 -2.68 -1.36
C TYR A 169 10.72 -1.24 -1.56
N PRO A 170 9.77 -0.29 -1.66
CA PRO A 170 10.10 1.11 -1.48
C PRO A 170 10.84 1.32 -0.15
N ALA A 171 11.83 2.23 -0.17
CA ALA A 171 12.66 2.50 1.00
C ALA A 171 11.82 3.02 2.18
N SER A 172 10.79 3.82 1.90
CA SER A 172 9.89 4.41 2.89
C SER A 172 8.43 4.41 2.43
N VAL A 173 7.52 4.78 3.32
CA VAL A 173 6.09 4.92 2.98
C VAL A 173 5.83 6.12 2.07
N VAL A 174 6.55 7.23 2.25
CA VAL A 174 6.43 8.42 1.40
C VAL A 174 6.94 8.13 0.00
N ILE A 175 8.08 7.44 -0.11
CA ILE A 175 8.63 7.00 -1.39
C ILE A 175 7.67 6.01 -2.06
N ALA A 176 7.09 5.06 -1.31
CA ALA A 176 6.07 4.15 -1.83
C ALA A 176 4.88 4.91 -2.43
N ARG A 177 4.37 5.92 -1.71
CA ARG A 177 3.29 6.78 -2.17
C ARG A 177 3.62 7.46 -3.49
N GLU A 178 4.80 8.08 -3.59
CA GLU A 178 5.16 8.82 -4.79
C GLU A 178 5.34 7.87 -5.98
N LEU A 179 5.97 6.72 -5.76
CA LEU A 179 6.11 5.68 -6.79
C LEU A 179 4.75 5.14 -7.23
N ILE A 180 3.86 4.78 -6.30
CA ILE A 180 2.50 4.32 -6.60
C ILE A 180 1.76 5.40 -7.38
N SER A 181 1.88 6.66 -6.97
CA SER A 181 1.22 7.78 -7.64
C SER A 181 1.73 7.98 -9.08
N ARG A 182 3.05 7.91 -9.29
CA ARG A 182 3.66 8.00 -10.62
C ARG A 182 3.28 6.80 -11.48
N VAL A 183 3.32 5.60 -10.90
CA VAL A 183 2.90 4.35 -11.54
C VAL A 183 1.45 4.52 -11.95
N ALA A 184 0.51 4.76 -11.04
CA ALA A 184 -0.89 4.95 -11.36
C ALA A 184 -1.15 6.05 -12.40
N ARG A 185 -0.51 7.22 -12.29
CA ARG A 185 -0.60 8.29 -13.31
C ARG A 185 -0.13 7.81 -14.68
N TYR A 186 0.97 7.08 -14.70
CA TYR A 186 1.54 6.55 -15.93
C TYR A 186 0.71 5.39 -16.51
N PHE A 187 0.14 4.56 -15.64
CA PHE A 187 -0.70 3.39 -15.94
C PHE A 187 -2.20 3.70 -16.07
N ALA A 188 -2.59 4.99 -16.03
CA ALA A 188 -3.95 5.45 -16.23
C ALA A 188 -4.50 5.19 -17.65
N GLY A 189 -3.70 4.60 -18.55
CA GLY A 189 -4.10 4.16 -19.88
C GLY A 189 -4.08 2.64 -20.06
N ALA A 190 -5.07 2.13 -20.80
CA ALA A 190 -5.28 0.70 -21.09
C ALA A 190 -4.04 -0.04 -21.57
N SER A 191 -3.27 0.55 -22.47
CA SER A 191 -2.09 -0.06 -23.07
C SER A 191 -1.01 -0.42 -22.05
N TRP A 192 -0.92 0.33 -20.95
CA TRP A 192 0.23 0.27 -20.06
C TRP A 192 0.10 -0.79 -18.95
N LEU A 193 -1.10 -0.95 -18.35
CA LEU A 193 -1.39 -2.07 -17.42
C LEU A 193 -1.03 -3.43 -18.04
N LEU A 194 -1.31 -3.52 -19.34
CA LEU A 194 -1.19 -4.71 -20.14
C LEU A 194 0.22 -4.93 -20.66
N LYS A 195 0.96 -3.85 -20.97
CA LYS A 195 2.40 -3.92 -21.21
C LYS A 195 3.12 -4.60 -20.05
N MET A 196 2.78 -4.25 -18.80
CA MET A 196 3.42 -4.88 -17.63
C MET A 196 3.09 -6.34 -17.45
N LEU A 197 1.81 -6.72 -17.62
CA LEU A 197 1.41 -8.13 -17.52
C LEU A 197 2.12 -9.01 -18.56
N ARG A 198 2.51 -8.41 -19.70
CA ARG A 198 3.25 -9.06 -20.79
C ARG A 198 4.78 -8.87 -20.71
N MET A 199 5.29 -8.08 -19.76
CA MET A 199 6.73 -7.83 -19.69
C MET A 199 7.49 -9.12 -19.31
N PRO A 200 8.46 -9.56 -20.14
CA PRO A 200 9.25 -10.74 -19.83
C PRO A 200 9.97 -10.59 -18.47
N GLY A 201 9.84 -11.62 -17.61
CA GLY A 201 10.44 -11.65 -16.28
C GLY A 201 9.67 -10.90 -15.19
N VAL A 202 8.49 -10.36 -15.50
CA VAL A 202 7.56 -9.76 -14.54
C VAL A 202 6.53 -10.78 -14.07
N ASP A 203 6.35 -10.95 -12.76
CA ASP A 203 5.29 -11.81 -12.22
C ASP A 203 3.95 -11.10 -12.43
N GLY A 204 3.17 -11.55 -13.41
CA GLY A 204 1.85 -11.01 -13.72
C GLY A 204 0.91 -11.05 -12.51
N ALA A 205 1.06 -12.01 -11.61
CA ALA A 205 0.28 -12.07 -10.38
C ALA A 205 0.75 -11.05 -9.33
N ALA A 206 2.02 -10.65 -9.32
CA ALA A 206 2.51 -9.52 -8.51
C ALA A 206 2.05 -8.17 -9.07
N VAL A 207 2.01 -8.03 -10.40
CA VAL A 207 1.43 -6.86 -11.09
C VAL A 207 -0.03 -6.70 -10.70
N LEU A 208 -0.81 -7.78 -10.80
CA LEU A 208 -2.21 -7.77 -10.37
C LEU A 208 -2.34 -7.41 -8.88
N GLU A 209 -1.48 -7.92 -8.00
CA GLU A 209 -1.54 -7.62 -6.57
C GLU A 209 -1.38 -6.12 -6.26
N LYS A 210 -0.44 -5.40 -6.88
CA LYS A 210 -0.22 -3.98 -6.50
C LYS A 210 -0.95 -2.94 -7.36
N ILE A 211 -1.42 -3.31 -8.55
CA ILE A 211 -2.09 -2.37 -9.48
C ILE A 211 -3.24 -3.02 -10.26
N GLY A 212 -3.62 -4.27 -9.94
CA GLY A 212 -4.74 -4.95 -10.57
C GLY A 212 -6.08 -4.25 -10.35
N VAL A 213 -6.19 -3.40 -9.33
CA VAL A 213 -7.37 -2.54 -9.17
C VAL A 213 -7.58 -1.59 -10.35
N CYS A 214 -6.52 -1.16 -11.04
CA CYS A 214 -6.62 -0.35 -12.25
C CYS A 214 -7.33 -1.10 -13.39
N ALA A 215 -7.45 -2.43 -13.32
CA ALA A 215 -8.20 -3.21 -14.29
C ALA A 215 -9.71 -2.87 -14.30
N PHE A 216 -10.24 -2.34 -13.18
CA PHE A 216 -11.62 -1.89 -13.07
C PHE A 216 -11.91 -0.59 -13.85
N MET A 217 -10.89 0.02 -14.46
CA MET A 217 -11.08 1.14 -15.40
C MET A 217 -11.42 0.69 -16.83
N TYR A 218 -11.42 -0.63 -17.10
CA TYR A 218 -11.66 -1.16 -18.44
C TYR A 218 -13.00 -1.87 -18.52
N ARG A 219 -13.92 -1.31 -19.33
CA ARG A 219 -15.24 -1.89 -19.55
C ARG A 219 -15.18 -3.38 -19.90
N SER A 220 -14.41 -3.77 -20.91
CA SER A 220 -14.31 -5.18 -21.34
C SER A 220 -13.81 -6.11 -20.24
N VAL A 221 -12.97 -5.63 -19.33
CA VAL A 221 -12.48 -6.42 -18.19
C VAL A 221 -13.55 -6.53 -17.12
N VAL A 222 -14.20 -5.43 -16.76
CA VAL A 222 -15.29 -5.44 -15.77
C VAL A 222 -16.49 -6.25 -16.28
N ASP A 223 -16.82 -6.16 -17.57
CA ASP A 223 -17.86 -6.95 -18.23
C ASP A 223 -17.62 -8.45 -18.04
N GLU A 224 -16.37 -8.89 -18.26
CA GLU A 224 -15.97 -10.29 -18.09
C GLU A 224 -15.93 -10.70 -16.62
N LEU A 225 -15.37 -9.85 -15.75
CA LEU A 225 -15.32 -10.10 -14.30
C LEU A 225 -16.72 -10.34 -13.75
N VAL A 226 -17.69 -9.51 -14.14
CA VAL A 226 -19.09 -9.63 -13.75
C VAL A 226 -19.69 -10.98 -14.12
N GLY A 227 -19.37 -11.51 -15.32
CA GLY A 227 -19.82 -12.83 -15.74
C GLY A 227 -19.28 -13.98 -14.88
N LYS A 228 -18.11 -13.78 -14.24
CA LYS A 228 -17.42 -14.81 -13.43
C LYS A 228 -17.50 -14.57 -11.91
N MET A 229 -18.12 -13.46 -11.48
CA MET A 229 -18.27 -13.13 -10.06
C MET A 229 -19.19 -14.14 -9.37
N LYS A 230 -18.74 -14.64 -8.22
CA LYS A 230 -19.49 -15.54 -7.34
C LYS A 230 -19.75 -14.84 -6.02
N HIS A 231 -21.01 -14.80 -5.61
CA HIS A 231 -21.38 -14.29 -4.29
C HIS A 231 -20.90 -15.24 -3.19
N LEU A 232 -20.45 -14.67 -2.08
CA LEU A 232 -20.04 -15.37 -0.87
C LEU A 232 -21.10 -15.12 0.22
N PRO A 233 -22.19 -15.90 0.24
CA PRO A 233 -23.34 -15.63 1.08
C PRO A 233 -23.03 -15.80 2.57
N ARG A 234 -23.85 -15.15 3.40
CA ARG A 234 -23.91 -15.45 4.83
C ARG A 234 -24.45 -16.87 5.02
N THR A 235 -24.11 -17.51 6.15
CA THR A 235 -24.64 -18.83 6.49
C THR A 235 -26.17 -18.79 6.46
N GLY A 236 -26.80 -19.61 5.60
CA GLY A 236 -28.25 -19.65 5.43
C GLY A 236 -28.86 -18.50 4.61
N GLY A 237 -28.06 -17.60 4.05
CA GLY A 237 -28.53 -16.49 3.20
C GLY A 237 -28.67 -16.88 1.73
N ALA A 238 -29.61 -16.25 1.03
CA ALA A 238 -29.75 -16.38 -0.42
C ALA A 238 -28.58 -15.73 -1.17
N ALA A 239 -28.26 -16.27 -2.34
CA ALA A 239 -27.27 -15.66 -3.23
C ALA A 239 -27.80 -14.32 -3.78
N ARG A 240 -26.95 -13.29 -3.77
CA ARG A 240 -27.26 -11.95 -4.28
C ARG A 240 -26.44 -11.62 -5.52
N ARG A 241 -26.98 -10.77 -6.39
CA ARG A 241 -26.23 -10.21 -7.52
C ARG A 241 -25.47 -8.98 -7.08
N GLY A 242 -24.18 -8.93 -7.39
CA GLY A 242 -23.35 -7.74 -7.13
C GLY A 242 -23.82 -6.53 -7.90
N VAL A 243 -23.53 -5.33 -7.39
CA VAL A 243 -23.95 -4.07 -8.01
C VAL A 243 -23.46 -3.96 -9.45
N LEU A 244 -22.26 -4.47 -9.74
CA LEU A 244 -21.69 -4.48 -11.09
C LEU A 244 -22.46 -5.35 -12.09
N ALA A 245 -23.21 -6.34 -11.62
CA ALA A 245 -24.10 -7.15 -12.44
C ALA A 245 -25.49 -6.52 -12.62
N ARG A 246 -25.86 -5.55 -11.77
CA ARG A 246 -27.18 -4.92 -11.74
C ARG A 246 -27.24 -3.64 -12.58
N VAL A 247 -26.13 -2.93 -12.72
CA VAL A 247 -26.05 -1.69 -13.51
C VAL A 247 -25.69 -1.94 -14.97
N ASN A 248 -25.92 -0.94 -15.83
CA ASN A 248 -25.53 -1.04 -17.24
C ASN A 248 -24.02 -1.17 -17.40
N ALA A 249 -23.59 -1.78 -18.51
CA ALA A 249 -22.18 -1.96 -18.83
C ALA A 249 -21.39 -0.63 -18.91
N ALA A 250 -22.06 0.48 -19.24
CA ALA A 250 -21.44 1.81 -19.29
C ALA A 250 -21.15 2.39 -17.88
N ASP A 251 -21.79 1.87 -16.85
CA ASP A 251 -21.86 2.45 -15.50
C ASP A 251 -21.07 1.64 -14.46
N ARG A 252 -20.71 0.38 -14.77
CA ARG A 252 -20.02 -0.53 -13.83
C ARG A 252 -18.51 -0.37 -13.72
N TYR A 253 -17.84 0.27 -14.68
CA TYR A 253 -16.39 0.44 -14.66
C TYR A 253 -16.02 1.87 -14.26
N ALA A 254 -14.84 2.04 -13.68
CA ALA A 254 -14.31 3.36 -13.34
C ALA A 254 -13.90 4.10 -14.62
N GLN A 255 -14.34 5.34 -14.76
CA GLN A 255 -14.08 6.21 -15.90
C GLN A 255 -12.94 7.21 -15.64
N ASP A 256 -12.53 7.35 -14.38
CA ASP A 256 -11.41 8.18 -13.94
C ASP A 256 -10.75 7.53 -12.72
N HIS A 257 -9.62 8.06 -12.26
CA HIS A 257 -8.92 7.61 -11.06
C HIS A 257 -8.39 8.78 -10.24
N ARG A 258 -8.29 8.58 -8.92
CA ARG A 258 -7.72 9.53 -7.98
C ARG A 258 -6.87 8.81 -6.95
N ILE A 259 -5.67 9.34 -6.69
CA ILE A 259 -4.85 8.89 -5.57
C ILE A 259 -5.35 9.58 -4.31
N VAL A 260 -5.68 8.80 -3.29
CA VAL A 260 -6.17 9.32 -2.01
C VAL A 260 -5.08 9.23 -0.97
N GLY A 261 -4.77 10.37 -0.37
CA GLY A 261 -3.74 10.51 0.65
C GLY A 261 -4.20 10.01 2.02
N PHE A 262 -3.64 8.91 2.50
CA PHE A 262 -3.85 8.35 3.84
C PHE A 262 -2.56 8.33 4.69
N GLY A 263 -1.48 8.90 4.17
CA GLY A 263 -0.22 9.07 4.88
C GLY A 263 -0.39 9.79 6.22
N SER A 264 0.01 9.15 7.30
CA SER A 264 0.01 9.75 8.64
C SER A 264 1.18 10.75 8.75
N GLY A 265 0.89 12.05 8.81
CA GLY A 265 1.83 13.08 9.27
C GLY A 265 2.23 14.14 8.25
N THR A 266 1.70 15.35 8.48
CA THR A 266 2.44 16.63 8.56
C THR A 266 3.01 17.37 7.34
N ARG A 267 2.81 17.00 6.06
CA ARG A 267 2.98 18.03 5.00
C ARG A 267 1.88 18.18 3.97
N GLN A 268 1.12 17.14 3.65
CA GLN A 268 -0.12 17.29 2.89
C GLN A 268 -1.06 16.14 3.28
N GLN A 269 -1.84 16.32 4.35
CA GLN A 269 -3.18 15.74 4.32
C GLN A 269 -3.82 16.39 3.11
N GLY A 270 -4.01 15.62 2.03
CA GLY A 270 -4.84 16.10 0.93
C GLY A 270 -6.16 16.59 1.53
N ALA A 271 -6.71 17.69 1.01
CA ALA A 271 -8.01 18.17 1.47
C ALA A 271 -8.96 16.97 1.57
N LYS A 272 -9.62 16.80 2.73
CA LYS A 272 -10.61 15.73 2.89
C LYS A 272 -11.56 15.80 1.70
N LEU A 273 -11.90 14.64 1.16
CA LEU A 273 -12.88 14.52 0.10
C LEU A 273 -14.24 14.93 0.68
N ASP A 274 -14.60 16.16 0.39
CA ASP A 274 -15.94 16.65 0.62
C ASP A 274 -16.92 16.01 -0.36
N ARG A 275 -18.19 16.29 -0.14
CA ARG A 275 -19.28 15.77 -0.97
C ARG A 275 -19.17 16.13 -2.46
N ASN A 276 -18.57 17.25 -2.81
CA ASN A 276 -18.41 17.68 -4.21
C ASN A 276 -17.20 17.02 -4.88
N SER A 277 -16.25 16.56 -4.07
CA SER A 277 -15.02 15.90 -4.49
C SER A 277 -15.20 14.39 -4.68
N LEU A 278 -16.12 13.77 -3.93
CA LEU A 278 -16.50 12.38 -4.14
C LEU A 278 -17.43 12.25 -5.36
N ARG A 279 -17.03 11.39 -6.29
CA ARG A 279 -17.78 11.09 -7.51
C ARG A 279 -17.90 9.59 -7.72
N PRO A 280 -19.03 9.11 -8.25
CA PRO A 280 -19.16 7.74 -8.73
C PRO A 280 -18.27 7.54 -9.96
N ARG A 281 -17.94 6.28 -10.23
CA ARG A 281 -17.08 5.86 -11.36
C ARG A 281 -15.68 6.48 -11.35
N VAL A 282 -15.21 6.94 -10.20
CA VAL A 282 -13.82 7.33 -9.98
C VAL A 282 -13.14 6.27 -9.12
N LEU A 283 -12.05 5.69 -9.61
CA LEU A 283 -11.24 4.73 -8.88
C LEU A 283 -10.31 5.44 -7.89
N TYR A 284 -10.60 5.29 -6.61
CA TYR A 284 -9.78 5.79 -5.51
C TYR A 284 -8.72 4.75 -5.14
N ILE A 285 -7.46 5.11 -5.31
CA ILE A 285 -6.31 4.25 -5.00
C ILE A 285 -5.61 4.84 -3.77
N PRO A 286 -5.56 4.12 -2.64
CA PRO A 286 -4.79 4.54 -1.49
C PRO A 286 -3.32 4.74 -1.81
N ASP A 287 -2.75 5.82 -1.30
CA ASP A 287 -1.33 6.14 -1.43
C ASP A 287 -0.40 5.29 -0.54
N ILE A 288 -0.97 4.53 0.41
CA ILE A 288 -0.20 3.68 1.32
C ILE A 288 -0.21 2.21 0.86
N PRO A 289 0.95 1.53 0.92
CA PRO A 289 1.00 0.10 0.63
C PRO A 289 0.25 -0.70 1.71
N ASN A 290 -0.37 -1.81 1.30
CA ASN A 290 -1.16 -2.69 2.16
C ASN A 290 -2.24 -1.91 2.94
N PHE A 291 -2.99 -1.06 2.24
CA PHE A 291 -4.15 -0.39 2.81
C PHE A 291 -5.09 -1.44 3.42
N PRO A 292 -5.67 -1.20 4.61
CA PRO A 292 -6.49 -2.24 5.24
C PRO A 292 -7.72 -2.59 4.39
N VAL A 293 -8.04 -3.89 4.31
CA VAL A 293 -9.28 -4.45 3.73
C VAL A 293 -9.44 -4.38 2.20
N VAL A 294 -8.91 -3.35 1.53
CA VAL A 294 -9.00 -3.18 0.07
C VAL A 294 -7.69 -2.63 -0.51
N ASP A 295 -7.37 -2.99 -1.76
CA ASP A 295 -6.26 -2.42 -2.54
C ASP A 295 -6.69 -1.16 -3.32
N GLY A 296 -7.99 -0.96 -3.50
CA GLY A 296 -8.61 0.28 -3.99
C GLY A 296 -10.13 0.15 -4.08
N PHE A 297 -10.81 1.25 -4.34
CA PHE A 297 -12.27 1.28 -4.31
C PHE A 297 -12.87 2.35 -5.23
N TYR A 298 -14.15 2.20 -5.57
CA TYR A 298 -14.93 3.23 -6.26
C TYR A 298 -16.39 3.14 -5.87
N PHE A 299 -17.18 4.14 -6.27
CA PHE A 299 -18.62 4.15 -6.05
C PHE A 299 -19.36 3.89 -7.35
N VAL A 300 -20.38 3.06 -7.26
CA VAL A 300 -21.30 2.76 -8.37
C VAL A 300 -22.67 3.29 -7.99
N GLU A 301 -23.31 4.00 -8.92
CA GLU A 301 -24.66 4.47 -8.75
C GLU A 301 -25.64 3.39 -9.22
N ALA A 302 -26.39 2.81 -8.28
CA ALA A 302 -27.39 1.78 -8.50
C ALA A 302 -28.57 1.97 -7.53
N PRO A 303 -29.82 1.96 -8.01
CA PRO A 303 -30.98 1.99 -7.13
C PRO A 303 -31.05 0.73 -6.22
N PRO A 304 -31.69 0.80 -5.04
CA PRO A 304 -31.87 -0.35 -4.14
C PRO A 304 -32.61 -1.51 -4.82
N GLU A 305 -32.29 -2.75 -4.41
CA GLU A 305 -32.81 -3.97 -5.04
C GLU A 305 -34.30 -4.22 -4.75
N ASP A 306 -34.80 -3.74 -3.61
CA ASP A 306 -36.13 -4.09 -3.09
C ASP A 306 -37.25 -3.07 -3.39
N GLY A 307 -37.05 -2.11 -4.30
CA GLY A 307 -38.11 -1.18 -4.72
C GLY A 307 -38.72 -0.34 -3.59
N GLY A 308 -38.07 -0.27 -2.42
CA GLY A 308 -38.57 0.45 -1.25
C GLY A 308 -38.81 1.93 -1.58
N VAL A 309 -40.06 2.37 -1.38
CA VAL A 309 -40.45 3.77 -1.50
C VAL A 309 -39.51 4.61 -0.64
N ALA A 310 -38.93 5.64 -1.26
CA ALA A 310 -38.13 6.63 -0.57
C ALA A 310 -38.87 7.08 0.69
N GLY A 311 -38.36 6.68 1.86
CA GLY A 311 -38.87 7.18 3.13
C GLY A 311 -38.91 8.70 3.07
N GLY A 312 -40.06 9.30 3.34
CA GLY A 312 -40.27 10.73 3.29
C GLY A 312 -39.23 11.47 4.13
N GLY A 313 -38.54 12.42 3.52
CA GLY A 313 -37.62 13.32 4.20
C GLY A 313 -37.55 14.61 3.39
N GLY A 314 -38.02 15.69 4.02
CA GLY A 314 -38.28 17.03 3.48
C GLY A 314 -37.35 17.55 2.37
N ALA A 315 -37.94 18.44 1.57
CA ALA A 315 -37.26 19.33 0.64
C ALA A 315 -35.98 19.92 1.28
N GLY A 316 -34.82 19.61 0.70
CA GLY A 316 -33.53 20.23 1.05
C GLY A 316 -32.37 19.27 1.36
N GLY A 317 -32.61 17.97 1.55
CA GLY A 317 -31.55 17.00 1.88
C GLY A 317 -31.01 16.26 0.66
N VAL A 318 -29.77 16.54 0.24
CA VAL A 318 -29.10 15.76 -0.80
C VAL A 318 -28.57 14.46 -0.19
N ARG A 319 -28.80 13.32 -0.83
CA ARG A 319 -28.58 12.02 -0.19
C ARG A 319 -27.85 11.04 -1.15
N TRP A 320 -27.19 10.06 -0.55
CA TRP A 320 -26.30 9.08 -1.20
C TRP A 320 -26.97 7.72 -1.42
N TRP A 321 -28.30 7.63 -1.28
CA TRP A 321 -29.05 6.36 -1.16
C TRP A 321 -28.96 5.41 -2.35
N ASN A 322 -28.50 5.90 -3.50
CA ASN A 322 -28.29 5.13 -4.72
C ASN A 322 -26.83 4.73 -4.93
N TRP A 323 -25.93 4.94 -3.97
CA TRP A 323 -24.52 4.59 -4.15
C TRP A 323 -24.22 3.25 -3.51
N THR A 324 -23.33 2.50 -4.16
CA THR A 324 -22.72 1.30 -3.62
C THR A 324 -21.21 1.48 -3.64
N PHE A 325 -20.58 1.30 -2.49
CA PHE A 325 -19.13 1.19 -2.40
C PHE A 325 -18.70 -0.17 -2.96
N VAL A 326 -17.75 -0.15 -3.89
CA VAL A 326 -17.13 -1.34 -4.47
C VAL A 326 -15.66 -1.35 -4.10
N GLY A 327 -15.31 -2.14 -3.09
CA GLY A 327 -13.94 -2.41 -2.67
C GLY A 327 -13.33 -3.55 -3.48
N VAL A 328 -12.09 -3.40 -3.91
CA VAL A 328 -11.35 -4.45 -4.63
C VAL A 328 -10.18 -4.89 -3.76
N GLN A 329 -10.12 -6.19 -3.47
CA GLN A 329 -8.99 -6.82 -2.78
C GLN A 329 -8.41 -7.91 -3.68
N VAL A 330 -7.20 -7.71 -4.17
CA VAL A 330 -6.45 -8.70 -4.92
C VAL A 330 -5.73 -9.62 -3.93
N THR A 331 -5.82 -10.93 -4.13
CA THR A 331 -5.20 -11.90 -3.22
C THR A 331 -4.81 -13.19 -3.92
N LYS A 332 -3.67 -13.77 -3.53
CA LYS A 332 -3.28 -15.11 -3.97
C LYS A 332 -3.75 -16.22 -3.00
N ALA A 333 -4.23 -15.85 -1.82
CA ALA A 333 -4.57 -16.79 -0.75
C ALA A 333 -5.97 -17.37 -0.93
N GLY A 334 -6.15 -18.67 -0.63
CA GLY A 334 -7.47 -19.34 -0.65
C GLY A 334 -8.41 -18.96 0.50
N LYS A 335 -7.93 -18.14 1.43
CA LYS A 335 -8.70 -17.47 2.47
C LYS A 335 -8.03 -16.12 2.75
N HIS A 336 -8.84 -15.11 2.97
CA HIS A 336 -8.45 -13.75 3.31
C HIS A 336 -9.36 -13.20 4.42
N GLY A 337 -9.54 -13.99 5.48
CA GLY A 337 -10.21 -13.52 6.69
C GLY A 337 -9.48 -12.29 7.24
N THR A 338 -10.24 -11.35 7.76
CA THR A 338 -9.71 -10.12 8.37
C THR A 338 -9.85 -10.19 9.89
N ASP A 339 -9.14 -9.33 10.60
CA ASP A 339 -9.39 -9.08 12.02
C ASP A 339 -10.10 -7.73 12.23
N CYS A 340 -10.74 -7.59 13.38
CA CYS A 340 -11.46 -6.36 13.73
C CYS A 340 -10.54 -5.14 13.81
N GLY A 341 -9.24 -5.32 14.10
CA GLY A 341 -8.26 -4.24 14.10
C GLY A 341 -7.99 -3.70 12.70
N ALA A 342 -7.89 -4.57 11.70
CA ALA A 342 -7.75 -4.19 10.29
C ALA A 342 -9.00 -3.46 9.77
N VAL A 343 -10.20 -3.95 10.10
CA VAL A 343 -11.46 -3.29 9.71
C VAL A 343 -11.65 -1.95 10.44
N ALA A 344 -11.32 -1.86 11.73
CA ALA A 344 -11.33 -0.59 12.47
C ALA A 344 -10.29 0.40 11.92
N SER A 345 -9.14 -0.09 11.46
CA SER A 345 -8.11 0.71 10.77
C SER A 345 -8.61 1.24 9.43
N PHE A 346 -9.32 0.41 8.65
CA PHE A 346 -9.99 0.83 7.42
C PHE A 346 -10.98 1.97 7.72
N MET A 347 -11.91 1.76 8.65
CA MET A 347 -12.96 2.75 8.98
C MET A 347 -12.37 4.08 9.45
N ARG A 348 -11.38 4.08 10.35
CA ARG A 348 -10.69 5.32 10.79
C ARG A 348 -10.01 6.05 9.65
N ARG A 349 -9.42 5.33 8.69
CA ARG A 349 -8.77 5.95 7.52
C ARG A 349 -9.80 6.58 6.60
N MET A 350 -10.95 5.93 6.41
CA MET A 350 -12.05 6.50 5.64
C MET A 350 -12.62 7.77 6.30
N GLU A 351 -12.77 7.78 7.63
CA GLU A 351 -13.16 8.97 8.39
C GLU A 351 -12.14 10.13 8.30
N GLN A 352 -10.86 9.79 8.19
CA GLN A 352 -9.80 10.78 7.96
C GLN A 352 -9.85 11.37 6.56
N CYS A 353 -10.30 10.62 5.55
CA CYS A 353 -10.30 11.10 4.16
C CYS A 353 -11.64 11.64 3.67
N ILE A 354 -12.77 11.34 4.32
CA ILE A 354 -14.11 11.78 3.91
C ILE A 354 -14.71 12.68 4.98
N VAL A 355 -15.22 13.85 4.58
CA VAL A 355 -15.82 14.82 5.52
C VAL A 355 -17.07 14.24 6.20
N ASP A 356 -18.02 13.73 5.42
CA ASP A 356 -19.31 13.24 5.89
C ASP A 356 -19.36 11.71 6.09
N TRP A 357 -18.27 11.13 6.60
CA TRP A 357 -18.06 9.67 6.66
C TRP A 357 -19.21 8.90 7.33
N GLU A 358 -19.66 9.32 8.51
CA GLU A 358 -20.70 8.60 9.24
C GLU A 358 -22.05 8.58 8.50
N GLN A 359 -22.39 9.70 7.85
CA GLN A 359 -23.60 9.80 7.02
C GLN A 359 -23.48 8.92 5.77
N LEU A 360 -22.33 9.00 5.08
CA LEU A 360 -22.04 8.17 3.91
C LEU A 360 -22.16 6.68 4.25
N LYS A 361 -21.46 6.26 5.31
CA LYS A 361 -21.42 4.87 5.77
C LYS A 361 -22.79 4.28 6.05
N GLY A 362 -23.70 5.08 6.62
CA GLY A 362 -25.06 4.66 6.94
C GLY A 362 -26.05 4.72 5.77
N GLN A 363 -25.75 5.43 4.67
CA GLN A 363 -26.69 5.65 3.56
C GLN A 363 -26.41 4.78 2.31
N ILE A 364 -25.23 4.18 2.20
CA ILE A 364 -24.82 3.43 1.00
C ILE A 364 -24.77 1.93 1.25
N SER A 365 -24.82 1.16 0.16
CA SER A 365 -24.52 -0.27 0.19
C SER A 365 -23.00 -0.51 0.10
N TRP A 366 -22.54 -1.64 0.63
CA TRP A 366 -21.11 -1.97 0.70
C TRP A 366 -20.84 -3.34 0.10
N GLU A 367 -19.97 -3.40 -0.90
CA GLU A 367 -19.53 -4.63 -1.54
C GLU A 367 -17.99 -4.72 -1.57
N ILE A 368 -17.45 -5.92 -1.35
CA ILE A 368 -16.04 -6.23 -1.57
C ILE A 368 -15.91 -7.36 -2.57
N ILE A 369 -15.01 -7.17 -3.53
CA ILE A 369 -14.68 -8.15 -4.57
C ILE A 369 -13.26 -8.64 -4.33
N TYR A 370 -13.13 -9.93 -4.02
CA TYR A 370 -11.86 -10.63 -3.97
C TYR A 370 -11.46 -11.08 -5.38
N VAL A 371 -10.36 -10.52 -5.90
CA VAL A 371 -9.80 -10.89 -7.20
C VAL A 371 -8.64 -11.85 -6.97
N GLN A 372 -8.79 -13.10 -7.42
CA GLN A 372 -7.77 -14.12 -7.24
C GLN A 372 -7.02 -14.46 -8.52
N GLY A 373 -5.71 -14.67 -8.38
CA GLY A 373 -4.86 -15.13 -9.49
C GLY A 373 -5.27 -16.51 -10.01
N ARG A 374 -4.80 -16.83 -11.22
CA ARG A 374 -5.10 -18.10 -11.92
C ARG A 374 -4.73 -19.33 -11.10
N ASP A 375 -3.57 -19.30 -10.46
CA ASP A 375 -3.03 -20.44 -9.74
C ASP A 375 -3.47 -20.47 -8.27
N SER A 376 -4.34 -19.53 -7.86
CA SER A 376 -4.83 -19.43 -6.49
C SER A 376 -5.96 -20.42 -6.20
N ILE A 377 -6.01 -20.92 -4.95
CA ILE A 377 -7.15 -21.70 -4.46
C ILE A 377 -8.36 -20.76 -4.37
N ALA A 378 -9.50 -21.14 -4.94
CA ALA A 378 -10.68 -20.29 -4.95
C ALA A 378 -11.21 -20.02 -3.53
N ILE A 379 -11.53 -18.77 -3.21
CA ILE A 379 -12.32 -18.44 -2.02
C ILE A 379 -13.75 -18.94 -2.26
N THR A 380 -14.19 -19.89 -1.44
CA THR A 380 -15.53 -20.51 -1.58
C THR A 380 -16.49 -20.14 -0.43
N ARG A 381 -15.99 -19.44 0.59
CA ARG A 381 -16.75 -19.07 1.78
C ARG A 381 -16.60 -17.59 2.07
N ARG A 382 -17.59 -17.01 2.74
CA ARG A 382 -17.52 -15.64 3.27
C ARG A 382 -16.30 -15.48 4.17
N GLN A 383 -15.58 -14.38 4.00
CA GLN A 383 -14.42 -14.05 4.82
C GLN A 383 -14.89 -13.50 6.16
N ALA A 384 -14.47 -14.17 7.24
CA ALA A 384 -14.82 -13.77 8.59
C ALA A 384 -14.01 -12.55 9.04
N CYS A 385 -14.60 -11.72 9.91
CA CYS A 385 -13.89 -10.73 10.71
C CYS A 385 -13.78 -11.27 12.14
N LYS A 386 -12.55 -11.43 12.63
CA LYS A 386 -12.30 -12.04 13.95
C LYS A 386 -11.90 -11.01 14.99
N MET A 387 -12.46 -11.14 16.18
CA MET A 387 -11.95 -10.46 17.36
C MET A 387 -10.54 -10.96 17.66
N LEU A 388 -9.59 -10.03 17.89
CA LEU A 388 -8.29 -10.40 18.42
C LEU A 388 -8.48 -10.90 19.86
N ALA A 389 -7.90 -12.06 20.19
CA ALA A 389 -7.89 -12.56 21.55
C ALA A 389 -7.17 -11.55 22.44
N THR A 390 -7.89 -10.89 23.34
CA THR A 390 -7.28 -10.11 24.40
C THR A 390 -6.81 -11.11 25.45
N GLU A 391 -5.50 -11.16 25.74
CA GLU A 391 -5.00 -11.95 26.86
C GLU A 391 -5.70 -11.47 28.14
N ASP A 392 -6.46 -12.38 28.75
CA ASP A 392 -7.10 -12.18 30.04
C ASP A 392 -6.01 -12.17 31.12
N GLY A 393 -5.42 -10.99 31.34
CA GLY A 393 -4.59 -10.74 32.50
C GLY A 393 -5.46 -10.82 33.76
N VAL A 394 -5.23 -11.88 34.55
CA VAL A 394 -5.80 -12.15 35.88
C VAL A 394 -6.14 -10.87 36.65
N THR A 395 -7.43 -10.63 36.87
CA THR A 395 -7.93 -9.54 37.72
C THR A 395 -7.68 -9.87 39.19
N ASN A 396 -6.48 -9.58 39.68
CA ASN A 396 -6.32 -9.36 41.11
C ASN A 396 -6.91 -7.98 41.45
N LYS A 397 -7.92 -7.96 42.33
CA LYS A 397 -8.49 -6.76 42.93
C LYS A 397 -7.41 -6.03 43.73
N ARG A 398 -6.62 -5.18 43.07
CA ARG A 398 -5.82 -4.13 43.71
C ARG A 398 -6.36 -2.78 43.24
N VAL A 399 -6.29 -1.78 44.12
CA VAL A 399 -6.62 -0.38 43.83
C VAL A 399 -5.89 0.00 42.53
N LEU A 400 -6.66 0.32 41.48
CA LEU A 400 -6.10 0.67 40.18
C LEU A 400 -5.38 2.01 40.32
N THR A 401 -4.09 2.05 40.03
CA THR A 401 -3.34 3.29 39.81
C THR A 401 -3.99 4.09 38.67
N ASP A 402 -3.75 5.41 38.58
CA ASP A 402 -4.28 6.22 37.47
C ASP A 402 -3.87 5.67 36.09
N GLU A 403 -2.66 5.11 35.99
CA GLU A 403 -2.20 4.39 34.80
C GLU A 403 -3.02 3.12 34.52
N GLY A 404 -3.42 2.39 35.56
CA GLY A 404 -4.32 1.24 35.46
C GLY A 404 -5.73 1.63 34.99
N ARG A 405 -6.25 2.78 35.44
CA ARG A 405 -7.53 3.32 34.95
C ARG A 405 -7.45 3.68 33.47
N ARG A 406 -6.40 4.41 33.06
CA ARG A 406 -6.15 4.77 31.65
C ARG A 406 -6.03 3.55 30.74
N ARG A 407 -5.24 2.53 31.11
CA ARG A 407 -5.13 1.28 30.33
C ARG A 407 -6.47 0.55 30.20
N ARG A 408 -7.31 0.58 31.24
CA ARG A 408 -8.65 -0.03 31.21
C ARG A 408 -9.59 0.72 30.25
N GLU A 409 -9.56 2.05 30.27
CA GLU A 409 -10.32 2.90 29.35
C GLU A 409 -9.87 2.70 27.90
N GLU A 410 -8.56 2.66 27.64
CA GLU A 410 -7.99 2.38 26.32
C GLU A 410 -8.43 0.99 25.80
N ARG A 411 -8.40 -0.04 26.66
CA ARG A 411 -8.93 -1.38 26.31
C ARG A 411 -10.42 -1.37 26.02
N ALA A 412 -11.21 -0.65 26.82
CA ALA A 412 -12.66 -0.55 26.61
C ALA A 412 -12.98 0.19 25.30
N GLN A 413 -12.22 1.23 24.96
CA GLN A 413 -12.33 1.94 23.69
C GLN A 413 -11.99 1.03 22.52
N LEU A 414 -10.87 0.31 22.60
CA LEU A 414 -10.44 -0.64 21.56
C LEU A 414 -11.48 -1.76 21.36
N LEU A 415 -12.10 -2.25 22.44
CA LEU A 415 -13.17 -3.23 22.36
C LEU A 415 -14.40 -2.68 21.64
N ARG A 416 -14.82 -1.44 21.93
CA ARG A 416 -15.92 -0.77 21.22
C ARG A 416 -15.62 -0.60 19.73
N GLU A 417 -14.40 -0.18 19.38
CA GLU A 417 -13.97 -0.06 17.99
C GLU A 417 -14.02 -1.41 17.27
N HIS A 418 -13.56 -2.49 17.92
CA HIS A 418 -13.61 -3.83 17.34
C HIS A 418 -15.03 -4.36 17.19
N GLN A 419 -15.94 -4.06 18.13
CA GLN A 419 -17.37 -4.40 18.03
C GLN A 419 -18.04 -3.65 16.87
N SER A 420 -17.75 -2.35 16.72
CA SER A 420 -18.24 -1.55 15.59
C SER A 420 -17.73 -2.09 14.26
N ALA A 421 -16.45 -2.45 14.19
CA ALA A 421 -15.84 -3.07 13.01
C ALA A 421 -16.48 -4.41 12.64
N LEU A 422 -16.78 -5.25 13.64
CA LEU A 422 -17.47 -6.52 13.42
C LEU A 422 -18.89 -6.29 12.88
N ALA A 423 -19.66 -5.39 13.49
CA ALA A 423 -21.00 -5.04 13.04
C ALA A 423 -21.00 -4.48 11.62
N PHE A 424 -20.04 -3.60 11.30
CA PHE A 424 -19.84 -3.10 9.94
C PHE A 424 -19.53 -4.23 8.97
N TRP A 425 -18.60 -5.13 9.30
CA TRP A 425 -18.23 -6.23 8.40
C TRP A 425 -19.39 -7.17 8.06
N GLU A 426 -20.35 -7.34 8.97
CA GLU A 426 -21.55 -8.12 8.73
C GLU A 426 -22.50 -7.48 7.71
N THR A 427 -22.47 -6.16 7.51
CA THR A 427 -23.30 -5.49 6.49
C THR A 427 -22.70 -5.58 5.08
N VAL A 428 -21.38 -5.80 4.97
CA VAL A 428 -20.67 -5.84 3.69
C VAL A 428 -20.98 -7.10 2.89
N GLU A 429 -21.49 -6.97 1.66
CA GLU A 429 -21.62 -8.09 0.73
C GLU A 429 -20.26 -8.47 0.14
N GLN A 430 -20.04 -9.75 -0.10
CA GLN A 430 -18.73 -10.27 -0.50
C GLN A 430 -18.86 -11.09 -1.77
N TYR A 431 -17.94 -10.87 -2.69
CA TYR A 431 -17.87 -11.55 -3.98
C TYR A 431 -16.46 -12.04 -4.26
N GLN A 432 -16.34 -13.10 -5.02
CA GLN A 432 -15.09 -13.68 -5.45
C GLN A 432 -15.08 -13.76 -6.98
N VAL A 433 -13.96 -13.40 -7.59
CA VAL A 433 -13.69 -13.62 -9.01
C VAL A 433 -12.28 -14.16 -9.18
N LYS A 434 -12.16 -15.29 -9.88
CA LYS A 434 -10.88 -15.93 -10.14
C LYS A 434 -10.50 -15.68 -11.60
N LEU A 435 -9.29 -15.20 -11.83
CA LEU A 435 -8.75 -14.98 -13.16
C LEU A 435 -8.46 -16.32 -13.81
N ASP A 436 -8.90 -16.51 -15.06
CA ASP A 436 -8.56 -17.68 -15.87
C ASP A 436 -7.89 -17.24 -17.19
N SER A 437 -7.50 -18.23 -18.01
CA SER A 437 -6.82 -17.96 -19.28
C SER A 437 -7.64 -17.06 -20.22
N GLU A 438 -8.97 -17.18 -20.20
CA GLU A 438 -9.86 -16.37 -21.01
C GLU A 438 -9.91 -14.92 -20.51
N LEU A 439 -10.06 -14.71 -19.21
CA LEU A 439 -10.08 -13.37 -18.62
C LEU A 439 -8.72 -12.67 -18.80
N LEU A 440 -7.61 -13.41 -18.71
CA LEU A 440 -6.28 -12.93 -19.07
C LEU A 440 -6.15 -12.58 -20.56
N THR A 441 -6.86 -13.31 -21.42
CA THR A 441 -6.90 -13.06 -22.88
C THR A 441 -7.77 -11.84 -23.21
N ILE A 442 -8.87 -11.61 -22.50
CA ILE A 442 -9.75 -10.45 -22.68
C ILE A 442 -9.09 -9.19 -22.16
N ILE A 443 -8.47 -9.28 -20.97
CA ILE A 443 -7.51 -8.29 -20.46
C ILE A 443 -6.50 -7.98 -21.57
N SER A 444 -5.86 -9.01 -22.14
CA SER A 444 -4.90 -8.87 -23.24
C SER A 444 -5.44 -8.19 -24.52
N ARG A 445 -6.64 -8.52 -25.00
CA ARG A 445 -7.24 -7.94 -26.23
C ARG A 445 -7.73 -6.50 -26.04
N ALA A 446 -8.26 -6.18 -24.86
CA ALA A 446 -8.64 -4.82 -24.50
C ALA A 446 -7.46 -3.84 -24.59
N ALA A 447 -6.24 -4.35 -24.34
CA ALA A 447 -4.98 -3.61 -24.50
C ALA A 447 -4.77 -3.11 -25.92
N GLU A 448 -4.93 -4.02 -26.88
CA GLU A 448 -4.59 -3.82 -28.28
C GLU A 448 -5.53 -2.80 -28.92
N ILE A 449 -6.78 -2.77 -28.48
CA ILE A 449 -7.77 -1.76 -28.91
C ILE A 449 -7.45 -0.40 -28.30
N GLY A 450 -7.12 -0.34 -27.01
CA GLY A 450 -6.72 0.91 -26.34
C GLY A 450 -5.47 1.56 -26.94
N GLU A 451 -4.48 0.75 -27.34
CA GLU A 451 -3.26 1.21 -28.01
C GLU A 451 -3.56 1.80 -29.40
N ARG A 452 -4.45 1.18 -30.19
CA ARG A 452 -4.89 1.71 -31.49
C ARG A 452 -5.60 3.06 -31.36
N VAL A 453 -6.51 3.20 -30.40
CA VAL A 453 -7.25 4.46 -30.16
C VAL A 453 -6.30 5.59 -29.73
N LEU A 454 -5.27 5.29 -28.94
CA LEU A 454 -4.26 6.27 -28.53
C LEU A 454 -3.34 6.67 -29.70
N VAL A 455 -2.91 5.72 -30.53
CA VAL A 455 -2.12 5.98 -31.74
C VAL A 455 -2.93 6.80 -32.76
N GLU A 456 -4.22 6.51 -32.93
CA GLU A 456 -5.10 7.31 -33.77
C GLU A 456 -5.30 8.72 -33.22
N ARG A 457 -5.53 8.88 -31.91
CA ARG A 457 -5.64 10.21 -31.26
C ARG A 457 -4.34 11.01 -31.36
N ALA A 458 -3.19 10.36 -31.19
CA ALA A 458 -1.89 10.99 -31.38
C ALA A 458 -1.64 11.36 -32.84
N GLY A 459 -2.02 10.50 -33.79
CA GLY A 459 -1.96 10.76 -35.22
C GLY A 459 -2.87 11.91 -35.66
N ILE A 460 -4.06 12.04 -35.06
CA ILE A 460 -4.98 13.16 -35.24
C ILE A 460 -4.36 14.45 -34.67
N ALA A 461 -3.81 14.42 -33.45
CA ALA A 461 -3.14 15.58 -32.85
C ALA A 461 -1.93 16.07 -33.65
N VAL A 462 -1.13 15.15 -34.22
CA VAL A 462 -0.01 15.46 -35.11
C VAL A 462 -0.49 16.02 -36.46
N LYS A 463 -1.58 15.49 -37.04
CA LYS A 463 -2.21 16.05 -38.25
C LYS A 463 -2.78 17.45 -38.01
N VAL A 464 -3.39 17.70 -36.86
CA VAL A 464 -3.92 19.02 -36.46
C VAL A 464 -2.77 20.02 -36.29
N ARG A 465 -1.65 19.64 -35.65
CA ARG A 465 -0.44 20.48 -35.57
C ARG A 465 0.18 20.77 -36.95
N ARG A 466 0.24 19.79 -37.87
CA ARG A 466 0.72 20.00 -39.24
C ARG A 466 -0.19 20.92 -40.07
N LYS A 467 -1.52 20.85 -39.87
CA LYS A 467 -2.45 21.80 -40.50
C LYS A 467 -2.33 23.22 -39.93
N ALA A 468 -2.07 23.36 -38.62
CA ALA A 468 -1.91 24.66 -37.97
C ALA A 468 -0.59 25.38 -38.32
N GLY A 469 0.49 24.63 -38.60
CA GLY A 469 1.79 25.22 -39.02
C GLY A 469 1.90 25.58 -40.50
N GLY A 470 0.86 25.36 -41.31
CA GLY A 470 0.91 25.49 -42.78
C GLY A 470 0.55 26.87 -43.36
N LYS A 471 0.24 27.87 -42.53
CA LYS A 471 -0.09 29.23 -43.01
C LYS A 471 0.67 30.30 -42.21
N GLN A 472 1.94 30.43 -42.52
CA GLN A 472 2.66 31.69 -42.29
C GLN A 472 3.50 31.97 -43.53
N LYS A 473 2.83 32.45 -44.58
CA LYS A 473 3.50 33.09 -45.72
C LYS A 473 3.90 34.49 -45.24
N CYS A 474 5.20 34.75 -45.26
CA CYS A 474 5.75 36.09 -45.10
C CYS A 474 5.21 37.01 -46.21
N SER A 475 4.70 38.17 -45.83
CA SER A 475 4.65 39.38 -46.65
C SER A 475 4.89 40.54 -45.71
#